data_AF-A0A8J8TS32-F1
#
_entry.id   AF-A0A8J8TS32-F1
#
_cell.length_a   1.000
_cell.length_b   1.000
_cell.length_c   1.000
_cell.angle_alpha   90.00
_cell.angle_beta   90.00
_cell.angle_gamma   90.00
#
_symmetry.space_group_name_H-M   'P 1'
#
loop_
_entity.id
_entity.type
_entity.pdbx_description
1 polymer ?
#
loop_
_entity_poly.entity_id
_entity_poly.type
_entity_poly.pdbx_seq_one_letter_code
_entity_poly.pdbx_strand_id
1 'polypeptide(L)'
;MKRENVHNSDPTDIADELVQIGFHSEREANAFVYFVIMDPPKQDAGTVFNISEDELEDELESAEALFKQAEKTIEVSNNVEKPGERVDTLIGAGLLSEAEVEAYIHSDRLDDSALVDFLDEPVSIVEQNKERAEEKIDRAHQLMRFRDKYSGFQIR
;
A
#
# COMPACT_ATOMS: atom_id res chain seq x y z
N MET A 1 28.98 4.64 -6.87
CA MET A 1 28.19 4.90 -8.09
C MET A 1 26.94 5.64 -7.65
N LYS A 2 26.81 6.92 -8.03
CA LYS A 2 25.59 7.71 -7.81
C LYS A 2 24.53 7.15 -8.74
N ARG A 3 23.40 6.68 -8.20
CA ARG A 3 22.24 6.32 -9.02
C ARG A 3 21.59 7.62 -9.49
N GLU A 4 22.13 8.22 -10.56
CA GLU A 4 21.42 9.28 -11.29
C GLU A 4 20.36 8.62 -12.17
N ASN A 5 19.27 8.14 -11.54
CA ASN A 5 18.03 7.90 -12.27
C ASN A 5 17.33 9.26 -12.38
N VAL A 6 17.79 10.15 -13.26
CA VAL A 6 17.04 11.35 -13.59
C VAL A 6 15.96 10.94 -14.59
N HIS A 7 14.87 10.37 -14.06
CA HIS A 7 13.59 10.40 -14.74
C HIS A 7 13.05 11.82 -14.57
N ASN A 8 13.01 12.60 -15.65
CA ASN A 8 12.42 13.92 -15.65
C ASN A 8 10.89 13.73 -15.68
N SER A 9 10.33 13.24 -14.58
CA SER A 9 8.92 12.88 -14.46
C SER A 9 8.19 14.02 -13.79
N ASP A 10 7.12 14.48 -14.43
CA ASP A 10 6.19 15.47 -13.87
C ASP A 10 5.69 14.97 -12.50
N PRO A 11 5.67 15.80 -11.44
CA PRO A 11 5.09 15.40 -10.15
C PRO A 11 3.69 14.82 -10.26
N THR A 12 2.90 15.30 -11.23
CA THR A 12 1.56 14.80 -11.54
C THR A 12 1.61 13.35 -12.02
N ASP A 13 2.54 13.03 -12.93
CA ASP A 13 2.72 11.65 -13.41
C ASP A 13 3.13 10.70 -12.27
N ILE A 14 3.94 11.19 -11.33
CA ILE A 14 4.39 10.41 -10.17
C ILE A 14 3.23 10.16 -9.21
N ALA A 15 2.37 11.17 -8.98
CA ALA A 15 1.17 11.02 -8.17
C ALA A 15 0.18 10.06 -8.82
N ASP A 16 -0.01 10.15 -10.14
CA ASP A 16 -0.85 9.23 -10.91
C ASP A 16 -0.34 7.79 -10.82
N GLU A 17 0.97 7.56 -10.89
CA GLU A 17 1.56 6.22 -10.68
C GLU A 17 1.21 5.68 -9.29
N LEU A 18 1.25 6.53 -8.26
CA LEU A 18 0.90 6.14 -6.88
C LEU A 18 -0.60 5.82 -6.74
N VAL A 19 -1.48 6.61 -7.35
CA VAL A 19 -2.93 6.35 -7.40
C VAL A 19 -3.22 5.02 -8.11
N GLN A 20 -2.51 4.71 -9.20
CA GLN A 20 -2.71 3.47 -9.97
C GLN A 20 -2.36 2.20 -9.19
N ILE A 21 -1.51 2.29 -8.16
CA ILE A 21 -1.25 1.17 -7.23
C ILE A 21 -2.52 0.84 -6.42
N GLY A 22 -3.40 1.83 -6.21
CA GLY A 22 -4.77 1.59 -5.74
C GLY A 22 -4.93 1.57 -4.22
N PHE A 23 -4.01 2.18 -3.46
CA PHE A 23 -4.19 2.45 -2.03
C PHE A 23 -4.46 3.91 -1.72
N HIS A 24 -3.74 4.81 -2.38
CA HIS A 24 -3.87 6.25 -2.18
C HIS A 24 -5.00 6.81 -3.04
N SER A 25 -5.77 7.72 -2.46
CA SER A 25 -6.53 8.71 -3.23
C SER A 25 -5.59 9.67 -3.95
N GLU A 26 -6.14 10.41 -4.92
CA GLU A 26 -5.39 11.46 -5.64
C GLU A 26 -4.77 12.49 -4.69
N ARG A 27 -5.51 12.89 -3.66
CA ARG A 27 -5.05 13.87 -2.68
C ARG A 27 -3.91 13.35 -1.81
N GLU A 28 -4.04 12.12 -1.30
CA GLU A 28 -2.97 11.48 -0.52
C GLU A 28 -1.71 11.25 -1.37
N ALA A 29 -1.88 10.90 -2.65
CA ALA A 29 -0.77 10.74 -3.58
C ALA A 29 -0.06 12.07 -3.84
N ASN A 30 -0.81 13.13 -4.15
CA ASN A 30 -0.27 14.48 -4.34
C ASN A 30 0.48 14.97 -3.09
N ALA A 31 -0.09 14.77 -1.91
CA ALA A 31 0.52 15.13 -0.64
C ALA A 31 1.87 14.41 -0.43
N PHE A 32 1.91 13.09 -0.66
CA PHE A 32 3.14 12.32 -0.53
C PHE A 32 4.20 12.78 -1.53
N VAL A 33 3.84 13.00 -2.80
CA VAL A 33 4.79 13.48 -3.80
C VAL A 33 5.34 14.86 -3.42
N TYR A 34 4.47 15.78 -3.01
CA TYR A 34 4.85 17.14 -2.66
C TYR A 34 5.78 17.21 -1.44
N PHE A 35 5.41 16.55 -0.34
CA PHE A 35 6.13 16.67 0.93
C PHE A 35 7.25 15.63 1.13
N VAL A 36 7.26 14.53 0.39
CA VAL A 36 8.25 13.45 0.59
C VAL A 36 9.19 13.29 -0.59
N ILE A 37 8.71 13.42 -1.82
CA ILE A 37 9.53 13.20 -3.03
C ILE A 37 10.15 14.51 -3.51
N MET A 38 9.41 15.60 -3.48
CA MET A 38 9.90 16.91 -3.91
C MET A 38 10.71 17.65 -2.84
N ASP A 39 10.75 17.19 -1.60
CA ASP A 39 11.32 17.91 -0.45
C ASP A 39 12.82 18.29 -0.62
N PRO A 40 13.17 19.60 -0.60
CA PRO A 40 12.28 20.77 -0.50
C PRO A 40 11.65 21.15 -1.85
N PRO A 41 10.33 21.42 -1.90
CA PRO A 41 9.64 21.74 -3.16
C PRO A 41 10.15 23.06 -3.75
N LYS A 42 10.27 23.10 -5.08
CA LYS A 42 10.75 24.30 -5.83
C LYS A 42 9.62 25.21 -6.29
N GLN A 43 8.41 24.69 -6.38
CA GLN A 43 7.18 25.37 -6.77
C GLN A 43 6.13 25.09 -5.71
N ASP A 44 5.23 26.03 -5.49
CA ASP A 44 4.13 25.86 -4.54
C ASP A 44 3.14 24.78 -5.01
N ALA A 45 2.45 24.13 -4.07
CA ALA A 45 1.48 23.08 -4.36
C ALA A 45 0.35 23.52 -5.30
N GLY A 46 -0.07 24.79 -5.22
CA GLY A 46 -1.11 25.35 -6.08
C GLY A 46 -0.68 25.40 -7.55
N THR A 47 0.59 25.71 -7.81
CA THR A 47 1.16 25.69 -9.15
C THR A 47 1.31 24.27 -9.70
N VAL A 48 1.66 23.29 -8.86
CA VAL A 48 1.95 21.91 -9.28
C VAL A 48 0.67 21.08 -9.43
N PHE A 49 -0.17 21.07 -8.40
CA PHE A 49 -1.33 20.19 -8.29
C PHE A 49 -2.67 20.93 -8.30
N ASN A 50 -2.68 22.26 -8.39
CA ASN A 50 -3.90 23.09 -8.30
C ASN A 50 -4.70 22.84 -6.99
N ILE A 51 -3.96 22.57 -5.90
CA ILE A 51 -4.47 22.35 -4.53
C ILE A 51 -3.61 23.18 -3.56
N SER A 52 -4.19 23.64 -2.45
CA SER A 52 -3.43 24.39 -1.44
C SER A 52 -2.49 23.49 -0.62
N GLU A 53 -1.39 24.05 -0.09
CA GLU A 53 -0.48 23.29 0.80
C GLU A 53 -1.21 22.81 2.05
N ASP A 54 -2.04 23.65 2.67
CA ASP A 54 -2.85 23.30 3.85
C ASP A 54 -3.72 22.05 3.58
N GLU A 55 -4.37 21.97 2.41
CA GLU A 55 -5.14 20.78 2.03
C GLU A 55 -4.29 19.53 1.80
N LEU A 56 -3.03 19.68 1.38
CA LEU A 56 -2.12 18.54 1.23
C LEU A 56 -1.54 18.10 2.57
N GLU A 57 -1.30 19.03 3.51
CA GLU A 57 -0.78 18.71 4.85
C GLU A 57 -1.76 17.80 5.60
N ASP A 58 -3.07 18.08 5.49
CA ASP A 58 -4.14 17.27 6.10
C ASP A 58 -4.15 15.81 5.60
N GLU A 59 -3.62 15.55 4.40
CA GLU A 59 -3.63 14.24 3.74
C GLU A 59 -2.31 13.47 3.94
N LEU A 60 -1.24 14.15 4.35
CA LEU A 60 0.09 13.57 4.44
C LEU A 60 0.17 12.43 5.46
N GLU A 61 -0.45 12.60 6.64
CA GLU A 61 -0.43 11.56 7.68
C GLU A 61 -1.09 10.26 7.19
N SER A 62 -2.24 10.38 6.52
CA SER A 62 -2.95 9.26 5.90
C SER A 62 -2.12 8.59 4.81
N ALA A 63 -1.50 9.41 3.94
CA ALA A 63 -0.63 8.91 2.87
C ALA A 63 0.57 8.11 3.41
N GLU A 64 1.23 8.60 4.46
CA GLU A 64 2.33 7.89 5.13
C GLU A 64 1.87 6.63 5.85
N ALA A 65 0.68 6.66 6.47
CA ALA A 65 0.12 5.52 7.16
C ALA A 65 -0.02 4.32 6.21
N LEU A 66 -0.48 4.54 4.97
CA LEU A 66 -0.60 3.48 3.95
C LEU A 66 0.75 2.80 3.65
N PHE A 67 1.85 3.56 3.56
CA PHE A 67 3.18 2.98 3.39
C PHE A 67 3.59 2.12 4.60
N LYS A 68 3.33 2.60 5.83
CA LYS A 68 3.62 1.85 7.07
C LYS A 68 2.80 0.55 7.15
N GLN A 69 1.52 0.60 6.76
CA GLN A 69 0.64 -0.56 6.72
C GLN A 69 1.10 -1.58 5.68
N ALA A 70 1.49 -1.13 4.49
CA ALA A 70 2.04 -1.98 3.43
C ALA A 70 3.35 -2.66 3.85
N GLU A 71 4.28 -1.91 4.43
CA GLU A 71 5.55 -2.44 4.94
C GLU A 71 5.32 -3.53 5.98
N LYS A 72 4.46 -3.27 6.97
CA LYS A 72 4.12 -4.25 8.02
C LYS A 72 3.42 -5.47 7.44
N THR A 73 2.51 -5.29 6.48
CA THR A 73 1.81 -6.41 5.81
C THR A 73 2.82 -7.35 5.13
N ILE A 74 3.80 -6.79 4.41
CA ILE A 74 4.86 -7.55 3.73
C ILE A 74 5.79 -8.24 4.74
N GLU A 75 6.18 -7.56 5.82
CA GLU A 75 7.05 -8.15 6.83
C GLU A 75 6.38 -9.38 7.46
N VAL A 76 5.11 -9.25 7.82
CA VAL A 76 4.34 -10.32 8.47
C VAL A 76 4.04 -11.46 7.49
N SER A 77 3.75 -11.17 6.23
CA SER A 77 3.49 -12.19 5.21
C SER A 77 4.73 -13.07 4.96
N ASN A 78 5.94 -12.51 5.09
CA ASN A 78 7.19 -13.22 4.81
C ASN A 78 7.82 -13.91 6.04
N ASN A 79 7.61 -13.41 7.26
CA ASN A 79 8.43 -13.79 8.42
C ASN A 79 7.70 -14.53 9.55
N VAL A 80 6.37 -14.48 9.65
CA VAL A 80 5.66 -15.07 10.80
C VAL A 80 5.30 -16.54 10.55
N GLU A 81 6.00 -17.45 11.24
CA GLU A 81 5.86 -18.90 11.08
C GLU A 81 4.56 -19.47 11.68
N LYS A 82 4.01 -18.83 12.72
CA LYS A 82 2.81 -19.31 13.43
C LYS A 82 1.53 -18.68 12.87
N PRO A 83 0.52 -19.48 12.46
CA PRO A 83 -0.68 -18.97 11.80
C PRO A 83 -1.50 -18.00 12.64
N GLY A 84 -1.80 -18.34 13.89
CA GLY A 84 -2.63 -17.49 14.75
C GLY A 84 -1.98 -16.13 15.01
N GLU A 85 -0.67 -16.12 15.32
CA GLU A 85 0.09 -14.88 15.48
C GLU A 85 0.16 -14.08 14.15
N ARG A 86 0.17 -14.77 13.00
CA ARG A 86 0.16 -14.15 11.67
C ARG A 86 -1.20 -13.51 11.35
N VAL A 87 -2.32 -14.15 11.74
CA VAL A 87 -3.67 -13.59 11.58
C VAL A 87 -3.79 -12.26 12.34
N ASP A 88 -3.55 -12.30 13.65
CA ASP A 88 -3.68 -11.11 14.52
C ASP A 88 -2.78 -9.96 14.04
N THR A 89 -1.56 -10.28 13.59
CA THR A 89 -0.60 -9.26 13.17
C THR A 89 -0.94 -8.67 11.80
N LEU A 90 -1.48 -9.45 10.85
CA LEU A 90 -1.96 -8.93 9.57
C LEU A 90 -3.22 -8.07 9.73
N ILE A 91 -4.16 -8.48 10.58
CA ILE A 91 -5.33 -7.65 10.93
C ILE A 91 -4.84 -6.33 11.57
N GLY A 92 -3.91 -6.43 12.52
CA GLY A 92 -3.29 -5.27 13.15
C GLY A 92 -2.37 -4.46 12.24
N ALA A 93 -2.09 -4.90 11.01
CA ALA A 93 -1.43 -4.09 9.99
C ALA A 93 -2.42 -3.16 9.27
N GLY A 94 -3.71 -3.46 9.31
CA GLY A 94 -4.79 -2.56 8.86
C GLY A 94 -5.04 -2.52 7.36
N LEU A 95 -4.26 -3.25 6.55
CA LEU A 95 -4.42 -3.27 5.09
C LEU A 95 -5.46 -4.30 4.61
N LEU A 96 -5.52 -5.44 5.31
CA LEU A 96 -6.43 -6.54 5.04
C LEU A 96 -7.53 -6.56 6.11
N SER A 97 -8.75 -6.91 5.69
CA SER A 97 -9.83 -7.23 6.63
C SER A 97 -9.62 -8.60 7.27
N GLU A 98 -10.26 -8.85 8.42
CA GLU A 98 -10.21 -10.14 9.11
C GLU A 98 -10.57 -11.32 8.18
N ALA A 99 -11.68 -11.22 7.45
CA ALA A 99 -12.10 -12.25 6.50
C ALA A 99 -11.07 -12.51 5.37
N GLU A 100 -10.43 -11.46 4.84
CA GLU A 100 -9.35 -11.58 3.84
C GLU A 100 -8.11 -12.27 4.44
N VAL A 101 -7.73 -11.92 5.67
CA VAL A 101 -6.59 -12.52 6.37
C VAL A 101 -6.82 -14.00 6.65
N GLU A 102 -7.99 -14.34 7.18
CA GLU A 102 -8.33 -15.72 7.52
C GLU A 102 -8.40 -16.59 6.26
N ALA A 103 -9.08 -16.13 5.20
CA ALA A 103 -9.12 -16.83 3.92
C ALA A 103 -7.72 -17.04 3.33
N TYR A 104 -6.87 -16.01 3.34
CA TYR A 104 -5.50 -16.08 2.82
C TYR A 104 -4.63 -17.08 3.58
N ILE A 105 -4.64 -17.06 4.92
CA ILE A 105 -3.77 -17.93 5.73
C ILE A 105 -4.24 -19.39 5.74
N HIS A 106 -5.55 -19.62 5.79
CA HIS A 106 -6.10 -20.96 6.01
C HIS A 106 -6.32 -21.75 4.72
N SER A 107 -6.52 -21.08 3.57
CA SER A 107 -6.70 -21.74 2.27
C SER A 107 -5.49 -22.55 1.80
N ASP A 108 -4.28 -22.26 2.29
CA ASP A 108 -3.09 -23.05 1.96
C ASP A 108 -2.94 -24.32 2.82
N ARG A 109 -3.84 -24.53 3.79
CA ARG A 109 -3.71 -25.54 4.85
C ARG A 109 -4.91 -26.46 4.97
N LEU A 110 -6.09 -25.93 4.70
CA LEU A 110 -7.36 -26.65 4.78
C LEU A 110 -7.85 -26.94 3.36
N ASP A 111 -8.50 -28.08 3.18
CA ASP A 111 -9.31 -28.29 1.97
C ASP A 111 -10.58 -27.43 2.01
N ASP A 112 -11.23 -27.26 0.86
CA ASP A 112 -12.39 -26.39 0.70
C ASP A 112 -13.51 -26.72 1.70
N SER A 113 -13.71 -28.00 2.02
CA SER A 113 -14.77 -28.42 2.95
C SER A 113 -14.46 -28.03 4.40
N ALA A 114 -13.23 -28.28 4.85
CA ALA A 114 -12.78 -27.89 6.17
C ALA A 114 -12.66 -26.37 6.33
N LEU A 115 -12.39 -25.65 5.23
CA LEU A 115 -12.28 -24.20 5.21
C LEU A 115 -13.66 -23.53 5.31
N VAL A 116 -14.67 -24.04 4.60
CA VAL A 116 -16.06 -23.60 4.72
C VAL A 116 -16.58 -23.80 6.14
N ASP A 117 -16.34 -24.98 6.72
CA ASP A 117 -16.77 -25.30 8.09
C ASP A 117 -16.06 -24.42 9.13
N PHE A 118 -14.80 -24.02 8.86
CA PHE A 118 -14.01 -23.19 9.78
C PHE A 118 -14.43 -21.72 9.73
N LEU A 119 -14.65 -21.16 8.54
CA LEU A 119 -14.99 -19.75 8.34
C LEU A 119 -16.49 -19.47 8.38
N ASP A 120 -17.33 -20.52 8.37
CA ASP A 120 -18.80 -20.42 8.28
C ASP A 120 -19.26 -19.62 7.04
N GLU A 121 -18.52 -19.73 5.93
CA GLU A 121 -18.79 -19.03 4.68
C GLU A 121 -18.77 -19.97 3.46
N PRO A 122 -19.55 -19.68 2.39
CA PRO A 122 -19.48 -20.45 1.15
C PRO A 122 -18.10 -20.38 0.49
N VAL A 123 -17.66 -21.48 -0.14
CA VAL A 123 -16.36 -21.57 -0.86
C VAL A 123 -16.11 -20.36 -1.76
N SER A 124 -17.11 -19.94 -2.54
CA SER A 124 -16.97 -18.81 -3.45
C SER A 124 -16.63 -17.48 -2.78
N ILE A 125 -17.10 -17.27 -1.55
CA ILE A 125 -16.78 -16.05 -0.78
C ILE A 125 -15.36 -16.15 -0.22
N VAL A 126 -14.99 -17.33 0.28
CA VAL A 126 -13.64 -17.59 0.77
C VAL A 126 -12.59 -17.42 -0.33
N GLU A 127 -12.84 -17.96 -1.52
CA GLU A 127 -11.99 -17.77 -2.70
C GLU A 127 -11.86 -16.29 -3.06
N GLN A 128 -12.98 -15.56 -3.11
CA GLN A 128 -12.96 -14.12 -3.38
C GLN A 128 -12.16 -13.33 -2.32
N ASN A 129 -12.29 -13.68 -1.04
CA ASN A 129 -11.54 -13.04 0.04
C ASN A 129 -10.03 -13.34 -0.06
N LYS A 130 -9.66 -14.57 -0.42
CA LYS A 130 -8.27 -14.94 -0.71
C LYS A 130 -7.71 -14.12 -1.87
N GLU A 131 -8.40 -14.08 -3.01
CA GLU A 131 -7.97 -13.33 -4.19
C GLU A 131 -7.76 -11.84 -3.88
N ARG A 132 -8.70 -11.23 -3.14
CA ARG A 132 -8.56 -9.82 -2.69
C ARG A 132 -7.36 -9.62 -1.78
N ALA A 133 -7.10 -10.56 -0.87
CA ALA A 133 -5.94 -10.49 0.01
C ALA A 133 -4.63 -10.55 -0.78
N GLU A 134 -4.54 -11.49 -1.74
CA GLU A 134 -3.38 -11.64 -2.64
C GLU A 134 -3.16 -10.37 -3.46
N GLU A 135 -4.21 -9.81 -4.07
CA GLU A 135 -4.12 -8.56 -4.82
C GLU A 135 -3.62 -7.38 -3.97
N LYS A 136 -4.11 -7.25 -2.72
CA LYS A 136 -3.66 -6.20 -1.80
C LYS A 136 -2.20 -6.40 -1.38
N ILE A 137 -1.77 -7.63 -1.10
CA ILE A 137 -0.37 -7.92 -0.79
C ILE A 137 0.53 -7.58 -1.99
N ASP A 138 0.12 -7.92 -3.19
CA ASP A 138 0.85 -7.57 -4.42
C ASP A 138 0.95 -6.06 -4.62
N ARG A 139 -0.15 -5.32 -4.40
CA ARG A 139 -0.14 -3.85 -4.42
C ARG A 139 0.75 -3.29 -3.32
N ALA A 140 0.82 -3.91 -2.14
CA ALA A 140 1.72 -3.46 -1.07
C ALA A 140 3.17 -3.55 -1.53
N HIS A 141 3.54 -4.63 -2.22
CA HIS A 141 4.87 -4.77 -2.83
C HIS A 141 5.13 -3.76 -3.94
N GLN A 142 4.10 -3.37 -4.72
CA GLN A 142 4.23 -2.30 -5.71
C GLN A 142 4.45 -0.95 -5.03
N LEU A 143 3.71 -0.67 -3.94
CA LEU A 143 3.83 0.55 -3.15
C LEU A 143 5.25 0.70 -2.56
N MET A 144 5.81 -0.36 -1.99
CA MET A 144 7.19 -0.31 -1.49
C MET A 144 8.23 -0.13 -2.60
N ARG A 145 8.04 -0.78 -3.77
CA ARG A 145 8.89 -0.56 -4.94
C ARG A 145 8.81 0.86 -5.48
N PHE A 146 7.63 1.47 -5.46
CA PHE A 146 7.43 2.88 -5.80
C PHE A 146 8.23 3.78 -4.84
N ARG A 147 8.09 3.57 -3.52
CA ARG A 147 8.86 4.33 -2.52
C ARG A 147 10.36 4.23 -2.76
N ASP A 148 10.87 3.03 -2.99
CA ASP A 148 12.29 2.80 -3.25
C ASP A 148 12.75 3.48 -4.54
N LYS A 149 11.95 3.43 -5.60
CA LYS A 149 12.21 4.06 -6.91
C LYS A 149 12.40 5.57 -6.78
N TYR A 150 11.59 6.22 -5.95
CA TYR A 150 11.62 7.67 -5.75
C TYR A 150 12.33 8.12 -4.46
N SER A 151 12.92 7.18 -3.70
CA SER A 151 13.74 7.52 -2.54
C SER A 151 15.01 8.29 -2.95
N GLY A 152 15.20 9.50 -2.41
CA GLY A 152 16.36 10.34 -2.72
C GLY A 152 16.34 10.95 -4.12
N PHE A 153 15.17 11.02 -4.76
CA PHE A 153 14.99 11.68 -6.04
C PHE A 153 15.09 13.20 -5.90
N GLN A 154 15.67 13.88 -6.90
CA GLN A 154 15.65 15.34 -6.99
C GLN A 154 14.86 15.72 -8.24
N ILE A 155 13.59 16.08 -8.06
CA ILE A 155 12.77 16.63 -9.14
C ILE A 155 13.31 18.04 -9.46
N ARG A 156 13.58 18.29 -10.74
CA ARG A 156 14.29 19.49 -11.17
C ARG A 156 13.38 20.67 -11.44
#